data_AF-A0A0J8DUR0-F1
#
_entry.id   AF-A0A0J8DUR0-F1
#
_cell.length_a   1.000
_cell.length_b   1.000
_cell.length_c   1.000
_cell.angle_alpha   90.00
_cell.angle_beta   90.00
_cell.angle_gamma   90.00
#
_symmetry.space_group_name_H-M   'P 1'
#
loop_
_entity.id
_entity.type
_entity.pdbx_description
1 polymer ?
#
loop_
_entity_poly.entity_id
_entity_poly.type
_entity_poly.pdbx_seq_one_letter_code
_entity_poly.pdbx_strand_id
1 'polypeptide(L)'
;MIPLVKPHDRILIAFLDGSYSMVHAHPNSNLRLNKVYVPIDPIIGRPYGTVFRLINGSLVEVEYSLADERTELDSNHVPSNDNSNLFAKNSAQKLTQAEIEELKKTVSGDELISLLAANSTTFTTKTEYSQEKYLKKKRKHHIIEIRILKPSALSMSRSALPLLNCR
;
A
#
# COMPACT_ATOMS: atom_id res chain seq x y z
N MET A 1 -19.60 8.15 -18.64
CA MET A 1 -18.22 8.59 -18.93
C MET A 1 -17.57 8.97 -17.61
N ILE A 2 -16.43 8.37 -17.26
CA ILE A 2 -15.72 8.69 -16.01
C ILE A 2 -15.02 10.05 -16.23
N PRO A 3 -15.17 11.03 -15.32
CA PRO A 3 -14.50 12.32 -15.46
C PRO A 3 -12.97 12.15 -15.41
N LEU A 4 -12.26 12.94 -16.21
CA LEU A 4 -10.81 13.02 -16.21
C LEU A 4 -10.32 14.11 -15.25
N VAL A 5 -9.12 13.93 -14.69
CA VAL A 5 -8.44 14.95 -13.89
C VAL A 5 -7.97 16.07 -14.81
N LYS A 6 -8.46 17.30 -14.59
CA LYS A 6 -8.03 18.46 -15.38
C LYS A 6 -6.88 19.18 -14.69
N PRO A 7 -6.06 19.94 -15.44
CA PRO A 7 -5.14 20.89 -14.84
C PRO A 7 -5.87 21.84 -13.90
N HIS A 8 -5.25 22.13 -12.76
CA HIS A 8 -5.71 23.07 -11.72
C HIS A 8 -6.92 22.60 -10.90
N ASP A 9 -7.39 21.37 -11.11
CA ASP A 9 -8.44 20.78 -10.26
C ASP A 9 -7.90 20.45 -8.86
N ARG A 10 -8.79 20.45 -7.87
CA ARG A 10 -8.53 19.86 -6.55
C ARG A 10 -8.83 18.37 -6.63
N ILE A 11 -7.86 17.55 -6.23
CA ILE A 11 -7.97 16.10 -6.20
C ILE A 11 -7.83 15.61 -4.77
N LEU A 12 -8.53 14.52 -4.45
CA LEU A 12 -8.36 13.81 -3.20
C LEU A 12 -7.54 12.55 -3.46
N ILE A 13 -6.48 12.35 -2.71
CA ILE A 13 -5.62 11.18 -2.79
C ILE A 13 -5.97 10.27 -1.62
N ALA A 14 -6.35 9.03 -1.92
CA ALA A 14 -6.53 8.00 -0.91
C ALA A 14 -5.32 7.07 -0.91
N PHE A 15 -4.71 6.86 0.24
CA PHE A 15 -3.58 5.95 0.41
C PHE A 15 -4.06 4.55 0.79
N LEU A 16 -3.25 3.53 0.52
CA LEU A 16 -3.49 2.16 0.95
C LEU A 16 -3.63 2.02 2.49
N ASP A 17 -3.03 2.94 3.24
CA ASP A 17 -3.12 2.91 4.70
C ASP A 17 -4.48 3.38 5.26
N GLY A 18 -5.34 3.91 4.40
CA GLY A 18 -6.64 4.48 4.73
C GLY A 18 -6.61 5.99 4.94
N SER A 19 -5.43 6.62 4.94
CA SER A 19 -5.30 8.07 5.04
C SER A 19 -5.70 8.76 3.72
N TYR A 20 -6.08 10.03 3.84
CA TYR A 20 -6.45 10.86 2.71
C TYR A 20 -5.65 12.16 2.72
N SER A 21 -5.33 12.68 1.53
CA SER A 21 -4.69 13.99 1.37
C SER A 21 -5.33 14.74 0.22
N MET A 22 -5.63 16.02 0.42
CA MET A 22 -6.19 16.88 -0.63
C MET A 22 -5.07 17.69 -1.27
N VAL A 23 -4.98 17.67 -2.59
CA VAL A 23 -3.89 18.30 -3.36
C VAL A 23 -4.43 19.06 -4.57
N HIS A 24 -3.73 20.12 -4.94
CA HIS A 24 -4.00 20.89 -6.16
C HIS A 24 -3.22 20.30 -7.34
N ALA A 25 -3.91 19.94 -8.43
CA ALA A 25 -3.31 19.35 -9.63
C ALA A 25 -2.68 20.41 -10.55
N HIS A 26 -1.62 21.08 -10.10
CA HIS A 26 -0.92 22.09 -10.90
C HIS A 26 0.10 21.42 -11.84
N PRO A 27 0.09 21.68 -13.16
CA PRO A 27 1.11 21.16 -14.08
C PRO A 27 2.54 21.55 -13.64
N ASN A 28 3.52 20.69 -13.87
CA ASN A 28 4.92 20.88 -13.44
C ASN A 28 5.11 21.09 -11.93
N SER A 29 4.17 20.63 -11.10
CA SER A 29 4.32 20.69 -9.64
C SER A 29 4.66 19.32 -9.06
N ASN A 30 5.30 19.34 -7.89
CA ASN A 30 5.66 18.15 -7.16
C ASN A 30 4.61 17.87 -6.07
N LEU A 31 4.12 16.66 -6.07
CA LEU A 31 3.26 16.08 -5.05
C LEU A 31 4.12 15.42 -3.97
N ARG A 32 3.86 15.75 -2.71
CA ARG A 32 4.48 15.07 -1.57
C ARG A 32 3.68 13.82 -1.22
N LEU A 33 4.25 12.64 -1.47
CA LEU A 33 3.72 11.36 -1.05
C LEU A 33 4.55 10.83 0.13
N ASN A 34 3.98 10.92 1.33
CA ASN A 34 4.69 10.62 2.57
C ASN A 34 6.01 11.43 2.72
N LYS A 35 7.14 10.78 2.44
CA LYS A 35 8.50 11.36 2.53
C LYS A 35 9.16 11.56 1.16
N VAL A 36 8.46 11.29 0.07
CA VAL A 36 8.99 11.37 -1.29
C VAL A 36 8.25 12.45 -2.07
N TYR A 37 8.98 13.21 -2.88
CA TYR A 37 8.42 14.19 -3.81
C TYR A 37 8.36 13.57 -5.20
N VAL A 38 7.22 13.71 -5.87
CA VAL A 38 6.93 13.02 -7.13
C VAL A 38 6.19 13.99 -8.07
N PRO A 39 6.51 14.03 -9.37
CA PRO A 39 5.79 14.89 -10.31
C PRO A 39 4.31 14.50 -10.41
N ILE A 40 3.43 15.50 -10.51
CA ILE A 40 1.98 15.29 -10.61
C ILE A 40 1.50 15.05 -12.05
N ASP A 41 2.32 15.36 -13.05
CA ASP A 41 1.98 15.29 -14.47
C ASP A 41 1.40 13.93 -14.91
N PRO A 42 1.87 12.76 -14.42
CA PRO A 42 1.29 11.46 -14.77
C PRO A 42 -0.17 11.28 -14.36
N ILE A 43 -0.66 12.06 -13.39
CA ILE A 43 -2.04 12.00 -12.88
C ILE A 43 -2.98 12.85 -13.75
N ILE A 44 -2.48 13.93 -14.34
CA ILE A 44 -3.30 14.85 -15.14
C ILE A 44 -3.73 14.15 -16.44
N GLY A 45 -5.01 14.25 -16.77
CA GLY A 45 -5.60 13.59 -17.96
C GLY A 45 -6.02 12.13 -17.73
N ARG A 46 -5.71 11.55 -16.57
CA ARG A 46 -6.19 10.20 -16.21
C ARG A 46 -7.59 10.27 -15.58
N PRO A 47 -8.41 9.20 -15.68
CA PRO A 47 -9.72 9.17 -15.07
C PRO A 47 -9.65 9.18 -13.54
N TYR A 48 -10.65 9.79 -12.89
CA TYR A 48 -10.81 9.61 -11.45
C TYR A 48 -11.08 8.13 -11.14
N GLY A 49 -10.43 7.63 -10.11
CA GLY A 49 -10.45 6.21 -9.70
C GLY A 49 -9.17 5.47 -10.06
N THR A 50 -8.32 6.02 -10.95
CA THR A 50 -7.03 5.42 -11.30
C THR A 50 -6.14 5.25 -10.07
N VAL A 51 -5.47 4.10 -10.02
CA VAL A 51 -4.52 3.71 -8.99
C VAL A 51 -3.11 3.89 -9.52
N PHE A 52 -2.24 4.49 -8.71
CA PHE A 52 -0.83 4.65 -9.01
C PHE A 52 0.01 4.03 -7.90
N ARG A 53 1.09 3.37 -8.31
CA ARG A 53 2.11 2.86 -7.42
C ARG A 53 3.39 3.67 -7.59
N LEU A 54 4.02 3.99 -6.46
CA LEU A 54 5.31 4.66 -6.47
C LEU A 54 6.42 3.63 -6.65
N ILE A 55 7.15 3.71 -7.77
CA ILE A 55 8.28 2.86 -8.09
C ILE A 55 9.46 3.77 -8.43
N ASN A 56 10.56 3.65 -7.68
CA ASN A 56 11.79 4.43 -7.88
C ASN A 56 11.57 5.95 -8.02
N GLY A 57 10.62 6.51 -7.26
CA GLY A 57 10.31 7.95 -7.29
C GLY A 57 9.40 8.38 -8.44
N SER A 58 8.86 7.45 -9.24
CA SER A 58 7.92 7.72 -10.33
C SER A 58 6.56 7.06 -10.07
N LEU A 59 5.47 7.72 -10.47
CA LEU A 59 4.13 7.13 -10.43
C LEU A 59 3.87 6.29 -11.66
N VAL A 60 3.62 5.01 -11.44
CA VAL A 60 3.23 4.05 -12.46
C VAL A 60 1.76 3.69 -12.24
N GLU A 61 0.95 3.78 -13.28
CA GLU A 61 -0.45 3.35 -13.24
C GLU A 61 -0.55 1.83 -13.10
N VAL A 62 -1.44 1.37 -12.23
CA VAL A 62 -1.67 -0.06 -12.00
C VAL A 62 -3.16 -0.34 -12.19
N GLU A 63 -3.47 -1.45 -12.86
CA GLU A 63 -4.85 -1.88 -13.14
C GLU A 63 -5.58 -2.35 -11.88
N TYR A 64 -4.87 -3.06 -10.99
CA TYR A 64 -5.42 -3.63 -9.77
C TYR A 64 -4.77 -3.03 -8.52
N SER A 65 -5.60 -2.58 -7.58
CA SER A 65 -5.14 -2.04 -6.31
C SER A 65 -4.93 -3.15 -5.29
N LEU A 66 -3.88 -3.03 -4.48
CA LEU A 66 -3.59 -3.96 -3.40
C LEU A 66 -4.65 -3.91 -2.29
N ALA A 67 -5.45 -2.84 -2.23
CA ALA A 67 -6.57 -2.75 -1.30
C ALA A 67 -7.73 -3.68 -1.69
N ASP A 68 -7.86 -4.00 -2.98
CA ASP A 68 -8.96 -4.79 -3.53
C ASP A 68 -8.62 -6.28 -3.65
N GLU A 69 -7.39 -6.68 -3.30
CA GLU A 69 -7.02 -8.09 -3.12
C GLU A 69 -7.90 -8.71 -2.01
N ARG A 70 -8.99 -9.33 -2.44
CA ARG A 70 -9.80 -10.21 -1.62
C ARG A 70 -9.10 -11.55 -1.58
N THR A 71 -8.54 -11.89 -0.43
CA THR A 71 -8.16 -13.28 -0.20
C THR A 71 -9.42 -14.08 0.11
N GLU A 72 -9.87 -14.84 -0.88
CA GLU A 72 -10.87 -15.88 -0.69
C GLU A 72 -10.20 -17.05 0.01
N LEU A 73 -10.07 -16.94 1.32
CA LEU A 73 -9.75 -18.08 2.16
C LEU A 73 -10.97 -18.99 2.14
N ASP A 74 -10.78 -20.24 1.73
CA ASP A 74 -11.85 -21.23 1.76
C ASP A 74 -12.33 -21.38 3.21
N SER A 75 -13.59 -20.98 3.45
CA SER A 75 -14.22 -21.06 4.76
C SER A 75 -14.31 -22.49 5.32
N ASN A 76 -14.10 -23.50 4.47
CA ASN A 76 -14.02 -24.91 4.88
C ASN A 76 -12.59 -25.42 5.13
N HIS A 77 -11.56 -24.56 4.95
CA HIS A 77 -10.18 -24.95 5.18
C HIS A 77 -9.90 -25.10 6.68
N VAL A 78 -9.61 -26.33 7.11
CA VAL A 78 -9.09 -26.61 8.44
C VAL A 78 -7.58 -26.33 8.40
N PRO A 79 -7.07 -25.35 9.16
CA PRO A 79 -5.66 -25.02 9.13
C PRO A 79 -4.84 -26.24 9.58
N SER A 80 -3.91 -26.68 8.72
CA SER A 80 -3.05 -27.83 9.02
C SER A 80 -2.03 -27.55 10.14
N ASN A 81 -1.76 -26.27 10.41
CA ASN A 81 -0.77 -25.83 11.40
C ASN A 81 -1.44 -24.95 12.47
N ASP A 82 -0.84 -24.93 13.66
CA ASP A 82 -1.25 -24.08 14.77
C ASP A 82 -0.07 -23.24 15.28
N ASN A 83 -0.37 -22.11 15.92
CA ASN A 83 0.60 -21.14 16.42
C ASN A 83 1.15 -21.49 17.82
N SER A 84 0.77 -22.64 18.41
CA SER A 84 1.14 -23.05 19.77
C SER A 84 2.65 -23.07 20.05
N ASN A 85 3.48 -23.40 19.06
CA ASN A 85 4.95 -23.44 19.18
C ASN A 85 5.65 -22.12 18.77
N LEU A 86 4.90 -21.05 18.48
CA LEU A 86 5.47 -19.75 18.09
C LEU A 86 5.82 -18.91 19.32
N PHE A 87 7.12 -18.79 19.59
CA PHE A 87 7.64 -17.90 20.63
C PHE A 87 8.00 -16.54 20.04
N ALA A 88 7.60 -15.46 20.73
CA ALA A 88 7.92 -14.09 20.36
C ALA A 88 9.41 -13.77 20.60
N LYS A 89 10.28 -14.21 19.68
CA LYS A 89 11.71 -13.90 19.68
C LYS A 89 12.00 -12.78 18.68
N ASN A 90 12.80 -11.80 19.09
CA ASN A 90 13.27 -10.73 18.20
C ASN A 90 14.21 -11.24 17.07
N SER A 91 14.64 -12.51 17.13
CA SER A 91 15.46 -13.17 16.10
C SER A 91 14.68 -13.81 14.95
N ALA A 92 13.35 -13.64 14.92
CA ALA A 92 12.50 -14.26 13.89
C ALA A 92 12.69 -13.66 12.47
N GLN A 93 13.27 -12.47 12.37
CA GLN A 93 13.63 -11.83 11.11
C GLN A 93 15.16 -11.75 11.04
N LYS A 94 15.76 -12.41 10.04
CA LYS A 94 17.23 -12.46 9.89
C LYS A 94 17.85 -11.14 9.42
N LEU A 95 17.12 -10.39 8.60
CA LEU A 95 17.56 -9.11 8.07
C LEU A 95 17.49 -8.01 9.12
N THR A 96 18.57 -7.26 9.23
CA THR A 96 18.69 -6.07 10.07
C THR A 96 17.94 -4.89 9.47
N GLN A 97 17.70 -3.85 10.28
CA GLN A 97 17.03 -2.65 9.80
C GLN A 97 17.84 -1.93 8.70
N ALA A 98 19.18 -1.88 8.84
CA ALA A 98 20.06 -1.23 7.87
C ALA A 98 19.98 -1.92 6.50
N GLU A 99 20.05 -3.25 6.46
CA GLU A 99 19.92 -4.02 5.22
C GLU A 99 18.55 -3.80 4.55
N ILE A 100 17.47 -3.67 5.32
CA ILE A 100 16.13 -3.39 4.77
C ILE A 100 16.07 -1.99 4.15
N GLU A 101 16.78 -1.01 4.72
CA GLU A 101 16.86 0.35 4.17
C GLU A 101 17.67 0.40 2.88
N GLU A 102 18.71 -0.44 2.74
CA GLU A 102 19.46 -0.60 1.50
C GLU A 102 18.64 -1.31 0.42
N LEU A 103 17.95 -2.40 0.78
CA LEU A 103 17.06 -3.12 -0.14
C LEU A 103 15.94 -2.21 -0.65
N LYS A 104 15.34 -1.36 0.19
CA LYS A 104 14.33 -0.38 -0.22
C LYS A 104 14.78 0.58 -1.33
N LYS A 105 16.08 0.83 -1.46
CA LYS A 105 16.63 1.70 -2.51
C LYS A 105 16.90 0.94 -3.81
N THR A 106 17.05 -0.38 -3.74
CA THR A 106 17.59 -1.20 -4.82
C THR A 106 16.51 -2.06 -5.48
N VAL A 107 15.56 -2.59 -4.70
CA VAL A 107 14.52 -3.52 -5.17
C VAL A 107 13.13 -2.90 -5.11
N SER A 108 12.22 -3.46 -5.91
CA SER A 108 10.81 -3.08 -5.87
C SER A 108 10.15 -3.49 -4.54
N GLY A 109 9.03 -2.85 -4.20
CA GLY A 109 8.30 -3.15 -2.96
C GLY A 109 7.80 -4.60 -2.90
N ASP A 110 7.40 -5.17 -4.02
CA ASP A 110 6.92 -6.56 -4.13
C ASP A 110 8.07 -7.57 -3.92
N GLU A 111 9.24 -7.32 -4.52
CA GLU A 111 10.45 -8.13 -4.31
C GLU A 111 10.94 -8.05 -2.86
N LEU A 112 10.91 -6.85 -2.26
CA LEU A 112 11.29 -6.65 -0.86
C LEU A 112 10.42 -7.50 0.08
N ILE A 113 9.12 -7.61 -0.19
CA ILE A 113 8.21 -8.40 0.63
C ILE A 113 8.49 -9.89 0.48
N SER A 114 8.76 -10.34 -0.74
CA SER A 114 9.16 -11.73 -1.02
C SER A 114 10.45 -12.09 -0.30
N LEU A 115 11.45 -11.20 -0.33
CA LEU A 115 12.71 -11.36 0.40
C LEU A 115 12.50 -11.39 1.92
N LEU A 116 11.64 -10.52 2.46
CA LEU A 116 11.30 -10.49 3.88
C LEU A 116 10.60 -11.79 4.34
N ALA A 117 9.70 -12.32 3.52
CA ALA A 117 9.02 -13.58 3.80
C ALA A 117 10.01 -14.76 3.79
N ALA A 118 10.89 -14.84 2.78
CA ALA A 118 11.91 -15.87 2.67
C ALA A 118 12.94 -15.84 3.82
N ASN A 119 13.26 -14.65 4.34
CA ASN A 119 14.21 -14.47 5.44
C ASN A 119 13.57 -14.58 6.84
N SER A 120 12.28 -14.86 6.93
CA SER A 120 11.60 -15.05 8.21
C SER A 120 11.56 -16.52 8.61
N THR A 121 12.15 -16.85 9.75
CA THR A 121 12.24 -18.23 10.24
C THR A 121 10.89 -18.82 10.66
N THR A 122 9.92 -17.96 10.98
CA THR A 122 8.60 -18.38 11.49
C THR A 122 7.51 -18.31 10.43
N PHE A 123 7.80 -17.82 9.22
CA PHE A 123 6.78 -17.58 8.21
C PHE A 123 6.14 -18.88 7.74
N THR A 124 6.92 -19.90 7.41
CA THR A 124 6.43 -21.21 6.95
C THR A 124 5.66 -21.98 8.02
N THR A 125 5.99 -21.80 9.29
CA THR A 125 5.32 -22.49 10.42
C THR A 125 3.95 -21.89 10.73
N LYS A 126 3.69 -20.64 10.33
CA LYS A 126 2.42 -19.96 10.57
C LYS A 126 1.29 -20.56 9.75
N THR A 127 0.07 -20.39 10.24
CA THR A 127 -1.15 -20.70 9.50
C THR A 127 -1.26 -19.85 8.22
N GLU A 128 -1.98 -20.35 7.20
CA GLU A 128 -2.18 -19.65 5.92
C GLU A 128 -2.74 -18.23 6.14
N TYR A 129 -3.79 -18.11 6.96
CA TYR A 129 -4.34 -16.82 7.38
C TYR A 129 -3.28 -15.90 8.00
N SER A 130 -2.40 -16.43 8.85
CA SER A 130 -1.35 -15.65 9.52
C SER A 130 -0.25 -15.22 8.54
N GLN A 131 0.05 -16.03 7.53
CA GLN A 131 0.97 -15.70 6.44
C GLN A 131 0.41 -14.58 5.57
N GLU A 132 -0.84 -14.69 5.13
CA GLU A 132 -1.50 -13.66 4.34
C GLU A 132 -1.65 -12.34 5.10
N LYS A 133 -2.07 -12.40 6.37
CA LYS A 133 -2.12 -11.24 7.25
C LYS A 133 -0.76 -10.56 7.37
N TYR A 134 0.32 -11.34 7.45
CA TYR A 134 1.69 -10.82 7.46
C TYR A 134 2.03 -10.13 6.13
N LEU A 135 1.76 -10.76 4.99
CA LEU A 135 2.01 -10.19 3.67
C LEU A 135 1.23 -8.89 3.46
N LYS A 136 -0.07 -8.87 3.78
CA LYS A 136 -0.91 -7.67 3.71
C LYS A 136 -0.36 -6.53 4.56
N LYS A 137 0.12 -6.84 5.78
CA LYS A 137 0.78 -5.86 6.65
C LYS A 137 2.07 -5.31 6.02
N LYS A 138 2.90 -6.16 5.42
CA LYS A 138 4.15 -5.74 4.76
C LYS A 138 3.88 -4.94 3.49
N ARG A 139 2.91 -5.33 2.65
CA ARG A 139 2.45 -4.55 1.49
C ARG A 139 2.07 -3.13 1.89
N LYS A 140 1.18 -2.98 2.88
CA LYS A 140 0.77 -1.67 3.41
C LYS A 140 1.93 -0.81 3.92
N HIS A 141 3.01 -1.43 4.40
CA HIS A 141 4.16 -0.69 4.98
C HIS A 141 5.24 -0.33 3.97
N HIS A 142 5.45 -1.18 2.95
CA HIS A 142 6.57 -1.09 2.02
C HIS A 142 6.17 -0.63 0.62
N ILE A 143 4.89 -0.76 0.25
CA ILE A 143 4.37 -0.30 -1.03
C ILE A 143 3.56 0.97 -0.80
N ILE A 144 3.92 2.02 -1.53
CA ILE A 144 3.15 3.26 -1.56
C ILE A 144 2.26 3.20 -2.80
N GLU A 145 0.97 2.99 -2.55
CA GLU A 145 -0.07 2.99 -3.55
C GLU A 145 -1.09 4.07 -3.21
N ILE A 146 -1.50 4.81 -4.24
CA ILE A 146 -2.45 5.91 -4.13
C ILE A 146 -3.59 5.73 -5.13
N ARG A 147 -4.79 6.13 -4.73
CA ARG A 147 -5.96 6.21 -5.60
C ARG A 147 -6.42 7.65 -5.71
N ILE A 148 -6.62 8.10 -6.94
CA ILE A 148 -7.07 9.47 -7.20
C ILE A 148 -8.59 9.49 -7.16
N LEU A 149 -9.15 10.26 -6.24
CA LEU A 149 -10.59 10.39 -6.02
C LEU A 149 -11.07 11.80 -6.36
N LYS A 150 -12.29 11.86 -6.88
CA LYS A 150 -12.98 13.13 -7.06
C LYS A 150 -13.39 13.68 -5.69
N PRO A 151 -13.18 14.99 -5.42
CA PRO A 151 -13.74 15.62 -4.24
C PRO A 151 -15.27 15.64 -4.35
N SER A 152 -15.91 14.69 -3.71
CA SER A 152 -17.36 14.59 -3.56
C SER A 152 -17.72 14.70 -2.09
N ALA A 153 -18.97 15.04 -1.75
CA ALA A 153 -19.41 15.11 -0.35
C ALA A 153 -19.10 13.80 0.40
N LEU A 154 -19.26 12.64 -0.25
CA LEU A 154 -18.94 11.33 0.30
C LEU A 154 -17.43 11.12 0.50
N SER A 155 -16.61 11.45 -0.49
CA SER A 155 -15.15 11.29 -0.40
C SER A 155 -14.56 12.20 0.68
N MET A 156 -15.08 13.44 0.76
CA MET A 156 -14.68 14.43 1.75
C MET A 156 -15.10 14.02 3.16
N SER A 157 -16.34 13.56 3.36
CA SER A 157 -16.80 13.09 4.67
C SER A 157 -15.99 11.88 5.14
N ARG A 158 -15.73 10.91 4.26
CA ARG A 158 -14.86 9.76 4.55
C ARG A 158 -13.45 10.17 4.97
N SER A 159 -12.88 11.18 4.31
CA SER A 159 -11.54 11.68 4.66
C SER A 159 -11.47 12.38 6.00
N ALA A 160 -12.58 12.98 6.46
CA ALA A 160 -12.67 13.71 7.71
C ALA A 160 -13.04 12.83 8.91
N LEU A 161 -13.51 11.60 8.66
CA LEU A 161 -13.75 10.65 9.74
C LEU A 161 -12.40 10.28 10.37
N PRO A 162 -12.29 10.34 11.71
CA PRO A 162 -11.12 9.75 12.36
C PRO A 162 -11.07 8.30 11.91
N LEU A 163 -9.90 7.87 11.45
CA LEU A 163 -9.64 6.45 11.24
C LEU A 163 -9.95 5.80 12.57
N LEU A 164 -11.11 5.15 12.66
CA LEU A 164 -11.44 4.28 13.78
C LEU A 164 -10.32 3.26 13.76
N ASN A 165 -9.33 3.49 14.61
CA ASN A 165 -8.24 2.58 14.86
C ASN A 165 -8.89 1.35 15.48
N CYS A 166 -9.45 0.48 14.64
CA CYS A 166 -9.76 -0.89 15.00
C CYS A 166 -8.42 -1.54 15.29
N ARG A 167 -8.01 -1.41 16.57
CA ARG A 167 -6.99 -2.21 17.21
C ARG A 167 -7.34 -3.67 17.15
#